data_AF-A0A1I6H2J1-F1
#
_entry.id   AF-A0A1I6H2J1-F1
#
_cell.length_a   1.000
_cell.length_b   1.000
_cell.length_c   1.000
_cell.angle_alpha   90.00
_cell.angle_beta   90.00
_cell.angle_gamma   90.00
#
_symmetry.space_group_name_H-M   'P 1'
#
loop_
_entity.id
_entity.type
_entity.pdbx_description
1 polymer ?
#
loop_
_entity_poly.entity_id
_entity_poly.type
_entity_poly.pdbx_seq_one_letter_code
_entity_poly.pdbx_strand_id
1 'polypeptide(L)'
;MSMADASFQARLERINSGKGFVAEGLLGNGELHAIRKRQEAGKAPKPAATTGIQEKKKFPVKKVMVAFLLGIISYFGGSLGAFHATQGVASEFDQFRPLVEALGPMGMSAVLAFFLLYVSGLRSIMLVVVIVLGFYATHVAEPHLARALPEVWTQMYSAEHADALKFQAFAQTTQWGLAPPPELATE
;
A
#
# COMPACT_ATOMS: atom_id res chain seq x y z
N MET A 1 -55.38 -30.01 14.43
CA MET A 1 -54.18 -29.29 13.96
C MET A 1 -53.12 -29.38 15.03
N SER A 2 -51.94 -29.88 14.70
CA SER A 2 -50.84 -30.07 15.65
C SER A 2 -50.27 -28.72 16.08
N MET A 3 -49.89 -28.55 17.35
CA MET A 3 -49.25 -27.32 17.84
C MET A 3 -47.95 -26.98 17.08
N ALA A 4 -47.30 -27.97 16.46
CA ALA A 4 -46.13 -27.76 15.62
C ALA A 4 -46.47 -26.93 14.36
N ASP A 5 -47.61 -27.21 13.72
CA ASP A 5 -48.05 -26.52 12.50
C ASP A 5 -48.40 -25.06 12.76
N ALA A 6 -49.04 -24.78 13.91
CA ALA A 6 -49.36 -23.43 14.34
C ALA A 6 -48.10 -22.59 14.62
N SER A 7 -47.08 -23.18 15.26
CA SER A 7 -45.81 -22.51 15.52
C SER A 7 -45.02 -22.20 14.23
N PHE A 8 -45.17 -23.05 13.20
CA PHE A 8 -44.52 -22.90 11.92
C PHE A 8 -45.21 -21.86 11.03
N GLN A 9 -46.55 -21.88 10.99
CA GLN A 9 -47.33 -20.84 10.32
C GLN A 9 -47.10 -19.46 10.94
N ALA A 10 -47.03 -19.37 12.27
CA ALA A 10 -46.68 -18.13 12.97
C ALA A 10 -45.26 -17.62 12.65
N ARG A 11 -44.30 -18.52 12.38
CA ARG A 11 -42.95 -18.15 11.90
C ARG A 11 -42.98 -17.65 10.47
N LEU A 12 -43.75 -18.29 9.58
CA LEU A 12 -43.89 -17.86 8.19
C LEU A 12 -44.60 -16.51 8.07
N GLU A 13 -45.66 -16.26 8.83
CA GLU A 13 -46.31 -14.94 8.89
C GLU A 13 -45.36 -13.85 9.41
N ARG A 14 -44.47 -14.18 10.36
CA ARG A 14 -43.48 -13.24 10.88
C ARG A 14 -42.40 -12.89 9.85
N ILE A 15 -42.02 -13.85 9.01
CA ILE A 15 -41.06 -13.65 7.91
C ILE A 15 -41.71 -12.87 6.76
N ASN A 16 -42.93 -13.25 6.35
CA ASN A 16 -43.66 -12.57 5.26
C ASN A 16 -44.14 -11.17 5.63
N SER A 17 -44.39 -10.88 6.91
CA SER A 17 -44.78 -9.53 7.35
C SER A 17 -43.60 -8.56 7.48
N GLY A 18 -42.37 -8.98 7.19
CA GLY A 18 -41.18 -8.14 7.31
C GLY A 18 -40.86 -7.72 8.76
N LYS A 19 -41.55 -8.29 9.75
CA LYS A 19 -41.34 -8.06 11.19
C LYS A 19 -40.21 -8.93 11.73
N GLY A 20 -39.12 -9.04 10.98
CA GLY A 20 -37.86 -9.54 11.49
C GLY A 20 -37.33 -8.53 12.51
N PHE A 21 -37.78 -8.63 13.76
CA PHE A 21 -37.20 -7.89 14.88
C PHE A 21 -35.76 -8.36 15.06
N VAL A 22 -34.85 -7.69 14.35
CA VAL A 22 -33.43 -7.73 14.65
C VAL A 22 -33.28 -7.19 16.07
N ALA A 23 -32.70 -8.02 16.93
CA ALA A 23 -32.17 -7.65 18.26
C ALA A 23 -33.13 -7.63 19.47
N GLU A 24 -34.11 -8.53 19.57
CA GLU A 24 -34.73 -8.78 20.89
C GLU A 24 -33.77 -9.53 21.86
N GLY A 25 -32.71 -10.16 21.34
CA GLY A 25 -31.67 -10.83 22.13
C GLY A 25 -30.34 -10.07 22.29
N LEU A 26 -30.19 -8.87 21.71
CA LEU A 26 -28.91 -8.12 21.68
C LEU A 26 -28.99 -6.71 22.30
N LEU A 27 -30.18 -6.26 22.72
CA LEU A 27 -30.39 -4.94 23.31
C LEU A 27 -30.74 -5.11 24.79
N GLY A 28 -30.01 -4.41 25.67
CA GLY A 28 -30.27 -4.43 27.10
C GLY A 28 -31.68 -3.92 27.42
N ASN A 29 -32.30 -4.45 28.48
CA ASN A 29 -33.70 -4.20 28.88
C ASN A 29 -34.13 -2.71 28.90
N GLY A 30 -33.18 -1.77 29.07
CA GLY A 30 -33.44 -0.32 29.03
C GLY A 30 -33.72 0.24 27.63
N GLU A 31 -33.05 -0.27 26.59
CA GLU A 31 -33.21 0.25 25.22
C GLU A 31 -34.49 -0.28 24.55
N LEU A 32 -34.92 -1.49 24.94
CA LEU A 32 -36.16 -2.11 24.46
C LEU A 32 -37.40 -1.27 24.81
N HIS A 33 -37.44 -0.71 26.03
CA HIS A 33 -38.57 0.08 26.53
C HIS A 33 -38.69 1.44 25.83
N ALA A 34 -37.54 2.06 25.51
CA ALA A 34 -37.48 3.31 24.76
C ALA A 34 -37.90 3.12 23.28
N ILE A 35 -37.54 1.99 22.67
CA ILE A 35 -37.95 1.64 21.31
C ILE A 35 -39.46 1.35 21.27
N ARG A 36 -40.00 0.60 22.24
CA ARG A 36 -41.45 0.30 22.33
C ARG A 36 -42.29 1.57 22.48
N LYS A 37 -41.88 2.50 23.36
CA LYS A 37 -42.55 3.80 23.54
C LYS A 37 -42.51 4.69 22.28
N ARG A 38 -41.45 4.59 21.47
CA ARG A 38 -41.35 5.31 20.17
C ARG A 38 -42.17 4.64 19.06
N GLN A 39 -42.33 3.31 19.11
CA GLN A 39 -43.18 2.56 18.21
C GLN A 39 -44.67 2.85 18.46
N GLU A 40 -45.09 2.95 19.73
CA GLU A 40 -46.45 3.37 20.11
C GLU A 40 -46.78 4.80 19.65
N ALA A 41 -45.77 5.68 19.59
CA ALA A 41 -45.91 7.05 19.10
C ALA A 41 -45.89 7.18 17.55
N GLY A 42 -45.97 6.08 16.80
CA GLY A 42 -46.02 6.08 15.34
C GLY A 42 -44.72 6.54 14.64
N LYS A 43 -43.65 6.79 15.42
CA LYS A 43 -42.32 7.19 14.91
C LYS A 43 -41.36 6.01 14.97
N ALA A 44 -41.79 4.86 14.47
CA ALA A 44 -40.91 3.72 14.31
C ALA A 44 -39.86 4.05 13.22
N PRO A 45 -38.54 3.90 13.49
CA PRO A 45 -37.57 3.94 12.41
C PRO A 45 -37.93 2.83 11.43
N LYS A 46 -38.07 3.17 10.14
CA LYS A 46 -38.22 2.17 9.08
C LYS A 46 -37.13 1.12 9.29
N PRO A 47 -37.44 -0.19 9.25
CA PRO A 47 -36.43 -1.21 9.32
C PRO A 47 -35.50 -1.00 8.13
N ALA A 48 -34.35 -0.38 8.38
CA ALA A 48 -33.25 -0.42 7.46
C ALA A 48 -32.93 -1.91 7.36
N ALA A 49 -33.19 -2.49 6.18
CA ALA A 49 -32.65 -3.79 5.82
C ALA A 49 -31.20 -3.81 6.32
N THR A 50 -30.81 -4.89 6.98
CA THR A 50 -29.44 -5.15 7.42
C THR A 50 -28.53 -5.26 6.19
N THR A 51 -28.35 -4.17 5.44
CA THR A 51 -27.13 -3.93 4.70
C THR A 51 -26.09 -3.75 5.79
N GLY A 52 -25.29 -4.80 5.94
CA GLY A 52 -24.31 -4.94 7.00
C GLY A 52 -23.63 -3.60 7.25
N ILE A 53 -23.54 -3.25 8.54
CA ILE A 53 -22.81 -2.10 9.08
C ILE A 53 -21.80 -1.66 8.03
N GLN A 54 -22.11 -0.58 7.30
CA GLN A 54 -21.18 0.07 6.41
C GLN A 54 -20.13 0.66 7.35
N GLU A 55 -19.22 -0.20 7.83
CA GLU A 55 -18.01 0.22 8.51
C GLU A 55 -17.40 1.21 7.55
N LYS A 56 -17.38 2.49 7.93
CA LYS A 56 -16.65 3.52 7.23
C LYS A 56 -15.26 2.94 7.02
N LYS A 57 -14.97 2.51 5.79
CA LYS A 57 -13.72 1.84 5.42
C LYS A 57 -12.63 2.86 5.67
N LYS A 58 -12.09 2.88 6.90
CA LYS A 58 -11.07 3.83 7.31
C LYS A 58 -9.94 3.65 6.32
N PHE A 59 -9.57 4.75 5.67
CA PHE A 59 -8.47 4.73 4.71
C PHE A 59 -7.26 4.09 5.40
N PRO A 60 -6.66 3.03 4.84
CA PRO A 60 -5.66 2.24 5.53
C PRO A 60 -4.30 2.94 5.48
N VAL A 61 -4.18 4.14 6.07
CA VAL A 61 -2.99 5.01 6.04
C VAL A 61 -1.72 4.24 6.38
N LYS A 62 -1.76 3.42 7.45
CA LYS A 62 -0.60 2.61 7.87
C LYS A 62 -0.14 1.64 6.77
N LYS A 63 -1.08 0.98 6.08
CA LYS A 63 -0.75 0.04 4.99
C LYS A 63 -0.19 0.78 3.77
N VAL A 64 -0.71 1.97 3.48
CA VAL A 64 -0.23 2.83 2.40
C VAL A 64 1.20 3.28 2.66
N MET A 65 1.53 3.72 3.88
CA MET A 65 2.90 4.12 4.22
C MET A 65 3.88 2.95 4.13
N VAL A 66 3.51 1.76 4.64
CA VAL A 66 4.33 0.56 4.53
C VAL A 66 4.53 0.14 3.07
N ALA A 67 3.46 0.18 2.27
CA ALA A 67 3.53 -0.09 0.84
C ALA A 67 4.49 0.88 0.12
N PHE A 68 4.41 2.17 0.43
CA PHE A 68 5.33 3.16 -0.16
C PHE A 68 6.78 2.89 0.20
N LEU A 69 7.07 2.61 1.49
CA LEU A 69 8.40 2.27 1.97
C LEU A 69 8.94 0.98 1.34
N LEU A 70 8.09 -0.04 1.12
CA LEU A 70 8.49 -1.25 0.40
C LEU A 70 8.94 -0.94 -1.04
N GLY A 71 8.27 0.00 -1.71
CA GLY A 71 8.69 0.52 -3.01
C GLY A 71 10.11 1.10 -2.97
N ILE A 72 10.37 1.98 -2.00
CA ILE A 72 11.69 2.59 -1.78
C ILE A 72 12.77 1.52 -1.52
N ILE A 73 12.49 0.60 -0.60
CA ILE A 73 13.44 -0.46 -0.21
C ILE A 73 13.72 -1.40 -1.38
N SER A 74 12.69 -1.75 -2.17
CA SER A 74 12.88 -2.59 -3.36
C SER A 74 13.76 -1.93 -4.40
N TYR A 75 13.64 -0.61 -4.56
CA TYR A 75 14.49 0.15 -5.46
C TYR A 75 15.95 0.05 -5.04
N PHE A 76 16.28 0.50 -3.82
CA PHE A 76 17.66 0.50 -3.32
C PHE A 76 18.25 -0.90 -3.17
N GLY A 77 17.47 -1.86 -2.70
CA GLY A 77 17.94 -3.24 -2.56
C GLY A 77 18.31 -3.87 -3.90
N GLY A 78 17.53 -3.59 -4.95
CA GLY A 78 17.82 -4.09 -6.29
C GLY A 78 18.95 -3.33 -6.99
N SER A 79 19.02 -2.00 -6.86
CA SER A 79 20.07 -1.20 -7.49
C SER A 79 21.43 -1.48 -6.85
N LEU A 80 21.47 -1.57 -5.53
CA LEU A 80 22.67 -1.88 -4.77
C LEU A 80 23.09 -3.33 -4.95
N GLY A 81 22.14 -4.27 -4.93
CA GLY A 81 22.42 -5.67 -5.25
C GLY A 81 22.98 -5.85 -6.66
N ALA A 82 22.41 -5.17 -7.66
CA ALA A 82 22.92 -5.18 -9.02
C ALA A 82 24.31 -4.55 -9.14
N PHE A 83 24.56 -3.46 -8.43
CA PHE A 83 25.86 -2.79 -8.41
C PHE A 83 26.95 -3.68 -7.81
N HIS A 84 26.71 -4.27 -6.64
CA HIS A 84 27.70 -5.15 -6.00
C HIS A 84 27.94 -6.44 -6.80
N ALA A 85 26.91 -6.97 -7.47
CA ALA A 85 27.05 -8.15 -8.33
C ALA A 85 27.91 -7.88 -9.60
N THR A 86 28.02 -6.63 -10.06
CA THR A 86 28.83 -6.29 -11.24
C THR A 86 30.25 -5.85 -10.90
N GLN A 87 30.55 -5.55 -9.63
CA GLN A 87 31.88 -5.10 -9.19
C GLN A 87 32.95 -6.22 -9.13
N GLY A 88 32.62 -7.46 -9.46
CA GLY A 88 33.60 -8.55 -9.61
C GLY A 88 34.26 -9.02 -8.31
N VAL A 89 33.75 -8.62 -7.15
CA VAL A 89 34.16 -9.13 -5.84
C VAL A 89 33.35 -10.39 -5.56
N ALA A 90 34.04 -11.52 -5.37
CA ALA A 90 33.42 -12.81 -5.09
C ALA A 90 32.49 -12.71 -3.88
N SER A 91 31.19 -12.76 -4.14
CA SER A 91 30.12 -12.57 -3.16
C SER A 91 29.03 -13.61 -3.38
N GLU A 92 28.21 -13.88 -2.37
CA GLU A 92 27.01 -14.73 -2.53
C GLU A 92 26.07 -14.20 -3.64
N PHE A 93 26.23 -12.92 -4.02
CA PHE A 93 25.51 -12.27 -5.11
C PHE A 93 26.01 -12.62 -6.52
N ASP A 94 27.17 -13.26 -6.69
CA ASP A 94 27.64 -13.71 -8.02
C ASP A 94 26.69 -14.70 -8.69
N GLN A 95 25.91 -15.45 -7.90
CA GLN A 95 24.87 -16.35 -8.41
C GLN A 95 23.76 -15.59 -9.16
N PHE A 96 23.56 -14.31 -8.84
CA PHE A 96 22.58 -13.45 -9.49
C PHE A 96 23.19 -12.62 -10.63
N ARG A 97 24.50 -12.68 -10.86
CA ARG A 97 25.17 -11.96 -11.95
C ARG A 97 24.56 -12.18 -13.35
N PRO A 98 24.20 -13.40 -13.80
CA PRO A 98 23.54 -13.55 -15.10
C PRO A 98 22.14 -12.90 -15.14
N LEU A 99 21.46 -12.84 -13.98
CA LEU A 99 20.17 -12.19 -13.85
C LEU A 99 20.35 -10.66 -13.92
N VAL A 100 21.37 -10.13 -13.25
CA VAL A 100 21.74 -8.71 -13.26
C VAL A 100 22.17 -8.24 -14.64
N GLU A 101 22.96 -9.04 -15.36
CA GLU A 101 23.40 -8.73 -16.74
C GLU A 101 22.20 -8.70 -17.72
N ALA A 102 21.19 -9.55 -17.51
CA ALA A 102 20.00 -9.59 -18.37
C ALA A 102 18.95 -8.51 -18.05
N LEU A 103 18.75 -8.19 -16.78
CA LEU A 103 17.66 -7.31 -16.32
C LEU A 103 18.12 -5.89 -15.95
N GLY A 104 19.42 -5.71 -15.72
CA GLY A 104 20.00 -4.48 -15.21
C GLY A 104 19.50 -4.10 -13.80
N PRO A 105 19.93 -2.94 -13.28
CA PRO A 105 19.56 -2.47 -11.94
C PRO A 105 18.05 -2.30 -11.77
N MET A 106 17.36 -1.72 -12.76
CA MET A 106 15.90 -1.56 -12.71
C MET A 106 15.15 -2.88 -12.65
N GLY A 107 15.54 -3.87 -13.46
CA GLY A 107 14.86 -5.16 -13.48
C GLY A 107 15.10 -5.94 -12.19
N MET A 108 16.30 -5.86 -11.60
CA MET A 108 16.59 -6.42 -10.29
C MET A 108 15.73 -5.79 -9.18
N SER A 109 15.58 -4.47 -9.20
CA SER A 109 14.70 -3.78 -8.26
C SER A 109 13.22 -4.15 -8.47
N ALA A 110 12.77 -4.37 -9.71
CA ALA A 110 11.42 -4.84 -10.01
C ALA A 110 11.17 -6.28 -9.54
N VAL A 111 12.14 -7.18 -9.70
CA VAL A 111 12.07 -8.55 -9.17
C VAL A 111 11.98 -8.52 -7.65
N LEU A 112 12.78 -7.69 -6.99
CA LEU A 112 12.72 -7.52 -5.53
C LEU A 112 11.38 -6.94 -5.09
N ALA A 113 10.83 -5.96 -5.81
CA ALA A 113 9.51 -5.40 -5.55
C ALA A 113 8.41 -6.48 -5.66
N PHE A 114 8.49 -7.36 -6.67
CA PHE A 114 7.57 -8.48 -6.84
C PHE A 114 7.67 -9.49 -5.68
N PHE A 115 8.89 -9.80 -5.23
CA PHE A 115 9.10 -10.69 -4.08
C PHE A 115 8.53 -10.08 -2.79
N LEU A 116 8.79 -8.81 -2.53
CA LEU A 116 8.24 -8.09 -1.38
C LEU A 116 6.71 -7.98 -1.43
N LEU A 117 6.12 -7.79 -2.61
CA LEU A 117 4.68 -7.86 -2.82
C LEU A 117 4.10 -9.23 -2.47
N TYR A 118 4.78 -10.31 -2.89
CA TYR A 118 4.37 -11.68 -2.61
C TYR A 118 4.41 -11.97 -1.10
N VAL A 119 5.50 -11.61 -0.43
CA VAL A 119 5.69 -11.88 1.01
C VAL A 119 4.81 -10.99 1.90
N SER A 120 4.63 -9.73 1.56
CA SER A 120 3.86 -8.78 2.38
C SER A 120 2.34 -9.03 2.35
N GLY A 121 1.85 -9.85 1.41
CA GLY A 121 0.42 -10.14 1.27
C GLY A 121 -0.43 -8.92 0.86
N LEU A 122 0.20 -7.82 0.44
CA LEU A 122 -0.47 -6.59 0.02
C LEU A 122 -1.05 -6.74 -1.39
N ARG A 123 -2.13 -7.53 -1.52
CA ARG A 123 -2.77 -7.85 -2.81
C ARG A 123 -3.76 -6.80 -3.33
N SER A 124 -3.98 -5.73 -2.59
CA SER A 124 -4.90 -4.67 -3.04
C SER A 124 -4.26 -3.86 -4.17
N ILE A 125 -4.95 -3.73 -5.31
CA ILE A 125 -4.51 -2.93 -6.47
C ILE A 125 -4.02 -1.54 -6.04
N MET A 126 -4.72 -0.89 -5.11
CA MET A 126 -4.34 0.41 -4.58
C MET A 126 -2.96 0.40 -3.91
N LEU A 127 -2.63 -0.64 -3.13
CA LEU A 127 -1.35 -0.76 -2.44
C LEU A 127 -0.21 -1.10 -3.41
N VAL A 128 -0.50 -1.89 -4.44
CA VAL A 128 0.45 -2.17 -5.53
C VAL A 128 0.80 -0.88 -6.25
N VAL A 129 -0.19 -0.03 -6.58
CA VAL A 129 0.05 1.28 -7.19
C VAL A 129 0.93 2.15 -6.29
N VAL A 130 0.69 2.15 -4.98
CA VAL A 130 1.51 2.91 -4.02
C VAL A 130 2.96 2.41 -3.98
N ILE A 131 3.19 1.09 -4.09
CA ILE A 131 4.54 0.51 -4.18
C ILE A 131 5.23 0.99 -5.46
N VAL A 132 4.54 0.91 -6.60
CA VAL A 132 5.07 1.38 -7.89
C VAL A 132 5.37 2.89 -7.86
N LEU A 133 4.52 3.68 -7.21
CA LEU A 133 4.78 5.11 -7.02
C LEU A 133 6.01 5.36 -6.15
N GLY A 134 6.17 4.62 -5.05
CA GLY A 134 7.37 4.72 -4.22
C GLY A 134 8.64 4.33 -4.97
N PHE A 135 8.57 3.26 -5.76
CA PHE A 135 9.65 2.82 -6.62
C PHE A 135 10.06 3.90 -7.62
N TYR A 136 9.10 4.42 -8.40
CA TYR A 136 9.38 5.41 -9.44
C TYR A 136 9.81 6.76 -8.86
N ALA A 137 9.19 7.20 -7.76
CA ALA A 137 9.61 8.40 -7.06
C ALA A 137 11.06 8.30 -6.59
N THR A 138 11.47 7.12 -6.08
CA THR A 138 12.86 6.89 -5.65
C THR A 138 13.82 6.88 -6.83
N HIS A 139 13.43 6.25 -7.94
CA HIS A 139 14.25 6.24 -9.15
C HIS A 139 14.57 7.66 -9.67
N VAL A 140 13.58 8.55 -9.65
CA VAL A 140 13.77 9.95 -10.05
C VAL A 140 14.49 10.76 -8.97
N ALA A 141 14.29 10.45 -7.69
CA ALA A 141 14.91 11.17 -6.59
C ALA A 141 16.36 10.75 -6.31
N GLU A 142 16.77 9.53 -6.67
CA GLU A 142 18.10 8.99 -6.38
C GLU A 142 19.25 9.92 -6.82
N PRO A 143 19.27 10.49 -8.04
CA PRO A 143 20.33 11.42 -8.45
C PRO A 143 20.41 12.66 -7.54
N HIS A 144 19.26 13.21 -7.17
CA HIS A 144 19.19 14.38 -6.29
C HIS A 144 19.61 14.06 -4.85
N LEU A 145 19.27 12.87 -4.36
CA LEU A 145 19.69 12.40 -3.04
C LEU A 145 21.20 12.10 -2.99
N ALA A 146 21.75 11.50 -4.04
CA ALA A 146 23.19 11.27 -4.19
C ALA A 146 23.98 12.58 -4.22
N ARG A 147 23.39 13.63 -4.79
CA ARG A 147 23.97 14.97 -4.75
C ARG A 147 23.89 15.62 -3.38
N ALA A 148 22.77 15.47 -2.67
CA ALA A 148 22.58 16.07 -1.35
C ALA A 148 23.43 15.38 -0.26
N LEU A 149 23.65 14.07 -0.39
CA LEU A 149 24.37 13.23 0.58
C LEU A 149 25.45 12.37 -0.11
N PRO A 150 26.48 12.99 -0.70
CA PRO A 150 27.47 12.27 -1.49
C PRO A 150 28.25 11.24 -0.65
N GLU A 151 28.56 11.53 0.61
CA GLU A 151 29.29 10.62 1.50
C GLU A 151 28.55 9.29 1.67
N VAL A 152 27.22 9.32 1.86
CA VAL A 152 26.41 8.11 2.02
C VAL A 152 26.41 7.27 0.75
N TRP A 153 26.26 7.91 -0.41
CA TRP A 153 26.26 7.19 -1.70
C TRP A 153 27.63 6.62 -2.05
N THR A 154 28.71 7.31 -1.71
CA THR A 154 30.08 6.81 -1.92
C THR A 154 30.39 5.59 -1.05
N GLN A 155 29.79 5.49 0.14
CA GLN A 155 29.92 4.31 1.02
C GLN A 155 29.08 3.12 0.55
N MET A 156 27.90 3.38 -0.02
CA MET A 156 26.97 2.33 -0.45
C MET A 156 27.32 1.71 -1.81
N TYR A 157 27.80 2.53 -2.73
CA TYR A 157 28.13 2.13 -4.10
C TYR A 157 29.65 2.26 -4.33
N SER A 158 30.07 3.33 -5.01
CA SER A 158 31.47 3.72 -5.20
C SER A 158 31.53 5.22 -5.51
N ALA A 159 32.73 5.81 -5.47
CA ALA A 159 32.92 7.21 -5.84
C ALA A 159 32.52 7.51 -7.29
N GLU A 160 32.90 6.63 -8.23
CA GLU A 160 32.59 6.79 -9.66
C GLU A 160 31.07 6.73 -9.92
N HIS A 161 30.36 5.83 -9.24
CA HIS A 161 28.91 5.72 -9.36
C HIS A 161 28.19 6.92 -8.74
N ALA A 162 28.65 7.40 -7.59
CA ALA A 162 28.09 8.57 -6.94
C ALA A 162 28.27 9.83 -7.80
N ASP A 163 29.41 9.98 -8.46
CA ASP A 163 29.66 11.10 -9.37
C ASP A 163 28.82 11.03 -10.64
N ALA A 164 28.65 9.83 -11.22
CA ALA A 164 27.73 9.64 -12.36
C ALA A 164 26.29 10.06 -12.02
N LEU A 165 25.81 9.73 -10.81
CA LEU A 165 24.49 10.15 -10.32
C LEU A 165 24.38 11.67 -10.12
N LYS A 166 25.45 12.34 -9.69
CA LYS A 166 25.46 13.82 -9.61
C LYS A 166 25.30 14.45 -10.99
N PHE A 167 26.02 13.95 -12.00
CA PHE A 167 25.86 14.43 -13.39
C PHE A 167 24.47 14.16 -13.94
N GLN A 168 23.89 13.01 -13.61
CA GLN A 168 22.51 12.70 -13.97
C GLN A 168 21.52 13.67 -13.31
N ALA A 169 21.74 14.05 -12.05
CA ALA A 169 20.92 15.05 -11.37
C ALA A 169 21.01 16.41 -12.06
N PHE A 170 22.21 16.82 -12.49
CA PHE A 170 22.38 18.06 -13.26
C PHE A 170 21.63 18.01 -14.59
N ALA A 171 21.79 16.94 -15.36
CA ALA A 171 21.07 16.76 -16.62
C ALA A 171 19.55 16.81 -16.41
N GLN A 172 19.03 16.18 -15.36
CA GLN A 172 17.60 16.25 -15.02
C GLN A 172 17.14 17.66 -14.65
N THR A 173 17.91 18.40 -13.83
CA THR A 173 17.57 19.80 -13.50
C THR A 173 17.51 20.69 -14.73
N THR A 174 18.46 20.54 -15.67
CA THR A 174 18.48 21.30 -16.91
C THR A 174 17.32 20.90 -17.83
N GLN A 175 16.98 19.61 -17.91
CA GLN A 175 15.82 19.13 -18.67
C GLN A 175 14.48 19.66 -18.12
N TRP A 176 14.38 19.88 -16.82
CA TRP A 176 13.21 20.49 -16.19
C TRP A 176 13.15 22.01 -16.36
N GLY A 177 14.11 22.62 -17.08
CA GLY A 177 14.17 24.06 -17.29
C GLY A 177 14.53 24.85 -16.04
N LEU A 178 15.06 24.19 -15.01
CA LEU A 178 15.57 24.84 -13.82
C LEU A 178 16.99 25.33 -14.08
N ALA A 179 17.36 26.45 -13.47
CA ALA A 179 18.70 27.01 -13.59
C ALA A 179 19.73 25.94 -13.19
N PRO A 180 20.85 25.81 -13.93
CA PRO A 180 21.92 24.94 -13.52
C PRO A 180 22.36 25.36 -12.11
N PRO A 181 22.60 24.39 -11.23
CA PRO A 181 23.02 24.69 -9.87
C PRO A 181 24.31 25.52 -9.83
N PRO A 182 24.51 26.30 -8.76
CA PRO A 182 25.62 27.27 -8.67
C PRO A 182 27.00 26.64 -8.84
N GLU A 183 27.14 25.35 -8.54
CA GLU A 183 28.36 24.55 -8.75
C GLU A 183 28.81 24.45 -10.22
N LEU A 184 27.89 24.65 -11.18
CA LEU A 184 28.18 24.67 -12.62
C LEU A 184 28.11 26.08 -13.23
N ALA A 185 27.75 27.09 -12.43
CA ALA A 185 27.64 28.48 -12.87
C ALA A 185 28.94 29.27 -12.72
N THR A 186 29.99 28.64 -12.18
CA THR A 186 31.34 29.18 -12.07
C THR A 186 32.28 28.49 -13.05
N GLU A 187 32.15 28.84 -14.33
CA GLU A 187 33.26 28.84 -15.30
C GLU A 187 33.35 30.22 -15.93
#